data_AF-A0A7Y9DQK0-F1
#
_entry.id   AF-A0A7Y9DQK0-F1
#
_cell.length_a   1.000
_cell.length_b   1.000
_cell.length_c   1.000
_cell.angle_alpha   90.00
_cell.angle_beta   90.00
_cell.angle_gamma   90.00
#
_symmetry.space_group_name_H-M   'P 1'
#
loop_
_entity.id
_entity.type
_entity.pdbx_description
1 polymer ?
#
loop_
_entity_poly.entity_id
_entity_poly.type
_entity_poly.pdbx_seq_one_letter_code
_entity_poly.pdbx_strand_id
1 'polypeptide(L)' 'MDETTRQRLLELDVDDFLPPDVALDLQMAGVAVLAVGTVAVPEGYDALYEQPGPLVRVLEGERRSA' A
#
# COMPACT_ATOMS: atom_id res chain seq x y z
N MET A 1 4.07 14.17 0.91
CA MET A 1 4.54 12.84 0.50
C MET A 1 5.76 13.05 -0.37
N ASP A 2 6.87 12.37 -0.08
CA ASP A 2 8.07 12.46 -0.92
C ASP A 2 7.92 11.67 -2.23
N GLU A 3 8.83 11.91 -3.18
CA GLU A 3 8.80 11.31 -4.52
C GLU A 3 9.05 9.80 -4.49
N THR A 4 9.86 9.32 -3.54
CA THR A 4 10.15 7.88 -3.40
C THR A 4 8.93 7.09 -2.94
N THR A 5 8.20 7.61 -1.95
CA THR A 5 6.93 7.06 -1.47
C THR A 5 5.90 7.07 -2.59
N ARG A 6 5.86 8.14 -3.39
CA ARG A 6 4.99 8.24 -4.56
C ARG A 6 5.29 7.12 -5.58
N GLN A 7 6.54 6.93 -5.95
CA GLN A 7 6.93 5.90 -6.93
C GLN A 7 6.56 4.49 -6.43
N ARG A 8 6.88 4.18 -5.16
CA ARG A 8 6.53 2.89 -4.53
C ARG A 8 5.03 2.63 -4.50
N LEU A 9 4.21 3.66 -4.27
CA LEU A 9 2.75 3.52 -4.31
C LEU A 9 2.22 3.25 -5.73
N LEU A 10 2.81 3.86 -6.76
CA LEU A 10 2.37 3.70 -8.15
C LEU A 10 2.73 2.34 -8.75
N GLU A 11 3.65 1.59 -8.12
CA GLU A 11 3.99 0.22 -8.50
C GLU A 11 3.00 -0.82 -7.97
N LEU A 12 2.08 -0.43 -7.08
CA LEU A 12 1.07 -1.33 -6.52
C LEU A 12 -0.01 -1.67 -7.55
N ASP A 13 -0.42 -2.94 -7.60
CA ASP A 13 -1.67 -3.32 -8.24
C ASP A 13 -2.86 -3.03 -7.32
N VAL A 14 -4.02 -2.68 -7.88
CA VAL A 14 -5.23 -2.35 -7.09
C VAL A 14 -5.79 -3.54 -6.33
N ASP A 15 -5.49 -4.75 -6.80
CA ASP A 15 -5.95 -6.02 -6.22
C ASP A 15 -4.98 -6.59 -5.17
N ASP A 16 -3.83 -5.94 -4.95
CA ASP A 16 -2.81 -6.41 -4.01
C ASP A 16 -3.04 -5.94 -2.57
N PHE A 17 -2.39 -6.61 -1.62
CA PHE A 17 -2.25 -6.10 -0.26
C PHE A 17 -1.09 -5.11 -0.17
N LEU A 18 -1.19 -4.15 0.75
CA LEU A 18 -0.09 -3.22 1.03
C LEU A 18 1.06 -3.94 1.75
N PRO A 19 2.29 -3.77 1.28
CA PRO A 19 3.50 -4.13 2.02
C PRO A 19 3.61 -3.35 3.35
N PRO A 20 4.26 -3.91 4.39
CA PRO A 20 4.33 -3.28 5.72
C PRO A 20 4.99 -1.90 5.75
N ASP A 21 6.03 -1.71 4.94
CA ASP A 21 6.76 -0.46 4.80
C ASP A 21 5.90 0.63 4.16
N VAL A 22 5.15 0.32 3.10
CA VAL A 22 4.19 1.24 2.49
C VAL A 22 3.02 1.55 3.43
N ALA A 23 2.51 0.55 4.15
CA ALA A 23 1.48 0.74 5.15
C ALA A 23 1.92 1.71 6.25
N LEU A 24 3.17 1.62 6.71
CA LEU A 24 3.76 2.55 7.67
C LEU A 24 3.85 3.97 7.11
N ASP A 25 4.32 4.14 5.88
CA ASP A 25 4.40 5.45 5.20
C ASP A 25 3.02 6.13 5.14
N LEU A 26 1.97 5.36 4.83
CA LEU A 26 0.58 5.83 4.80
C LEU A 26 0.06 6.20 6.20
N GLN A 27 0.35 5.40 7.23
CA GLN A 27 0.00 5.71 8.60
C GLN A 27 0.65 7.01 9.07
N MET A 28 1.94 7.19 8.76
CA MET A 28 2.66 8.43 9.06
C MET A 28 2.08 9.64 8.32
N ALA A 29 1.53 9.43 7.13
CA ALA A 29 0.80 10.45 6.37
C ALA A 29 -0.64 10.68 6.87
N GLY A 30 -1.09 9.99 7.92
CA GLY A 30 -2.43 10.12 8.50
C GLY A 30 -3.52 9.34 7.75
N VAL A 31 -3.13 8.41 6.87
CA VAL A 31 -4.07 7.53 6.16
C VAL A 31 -4.30 6.27 7.00
N ALA A 32 -5.57 5.99 7.29
CA ALA A 32 -5.93 4.76 7.99
C ALA A 32 -5.71 3.54 7.07
N VAL A 33 -4.95 2.58 7.57
CA VAL A 33 -4.72 1.26 6.96
C VAL A 33 -5.07 0.18 7.98
N LEU A 34 -5.66 -0.92 7.52
CA LEU A 34 -6.12 -2.02 8.36
C LEU A 34 -5.26 -3.25 8.10
N ALA A 35 -4.70 -3.84 9.16
CA ALA A 35 -4.06 -5.16 9.07
C ALA A 35 -5.14 -6.24 8.96
N VAL A 36 -5.02 -7.10 7.94
CA VAL A 36 -6.04 -8.12 7.61
C VAL A 36 -5.54 -9.54 7.69
N GLY A 37 -4.23 -9.73 7.84
CA GLY A 37 -3.66 -11.05 8.00
C GLY A 37 -2.15 -11.00 8.18
N THR A 38 -1.55 -12.17 8.13
CA THR A 38 -0.10 -12.34 8.10
C THR A 38 0.31 -13.34 7.04
N VAL A 39 1.52 -13.18 6.52
CA VAL A 39 2.15 -14.11 5.58
C VAL A 39 3.47 -14.60 6.16
N ALA A 40 3.78 -15.88 5.96
CA ALA A 40 5.06 -16.44 6.39
C ALA A 40 6.19 -15.98 5.45
N VAL A 41 7.28 -15.51 6.05
CA VAL A 41 8.51 -15.07 5.37
C VAL A 41 9.72 -15.80 5.98
N PRO A 42 10.90 -15.83 5.32
CA PRO A 42 12.06 -16.59 5.82
C PRO A 42 12.44 -16.28 7.28
N GLU A 43 12.29 -15.03 7.70
CA GLU A 43 12.63 -14.56 9.05
C GLU A 43 11.46 -14.60 10.05
N GLY A 44 10.25 -15.01 9.63
CA GLY A 44 9.07 -15.06 10.52
C GLY A 44 7.74 -14.82 9.81
N TYR A 45 7.01 -13.79 10.26
CA TYR A 45 5.71 -13.42 9.70
C TYR A 45 5.64 -11.92 9.48
N ASP A 46 5.20 -11.52 8.29
CA ASP A 46 4.88 -10.13 7.96
C ASP A 46 3.37 -9.91 7.98
N ALA A 47 2.94 -8.70 8.32
CA ALA A 47 1.54 -8.31 8.27
C ALA A 47 1.11 -7.95 6.85
N LEU A 48 -0.12 -8.33 6.49
CA LEU A 48 -0.80 -7.91 5.27
C LEU A 48 -1.79 -6.81 5.60
N TYR A 49 -1.81 -5.75 4.79
CA TYR A 49 -2.67 -4.60 5.01
C TYR A 49 -3.61 -4.38 3.82
N GLU A 50 -4.86 -4.02 4.11
CA GLU A 50 -5.82 -3.59 3.08
C GLU A 50 -5.38 -2.29 2.43
N GLN A 51 -5.59 -2.18 1.11
CA GLN A 51 -5.45 -0.91 0.40
C GLN A 51 -6.60 0.03 0.75
N PRO A 52 -6.34 1.25 1.25
CA PRO A 52 -7.38 2.22 1.51
C PRO A 52 -8.12 2.59 0.23
N GLY A 53 -9.45 2.62 0.25
CA GLY A 53 -10.26 2.99 -0.92
C GLY A 53 -9.84 4.30 -1.61
N PRO A 54 -9.42 5.37 -0.90
CA PRO A 54 -8.86 6.56 -1.53
C PRO A 54 -7.59 6.31 -2.35
N LEU A 55 -6.69 5.42 -1.90
CA LEU A 55 -5.47 5.05 -2.62
C LEU A 55 -5.83 4.28 -3.89
N VAL A 56 -6.71 3.28 -3.80
CA VAL A 56 -7.17 2.48 -4.94
C VAL A 56 -7.72 3.38 -6.05
N ARG A 57 -8.56 4.37 -5.71
CA ARG A 57 -9.12 5.33 -6.69
C ARG A 57 -8.05 6.16 -7.40
N VAL A 58 -6.97 6.52 -6.71
CA VAL A 58 -5.84 7.24 -7.32
C VAL A 58 -5.12 6.32 -8.30
N LEU A 59 -4.81 5.08 -7.90
CA LEU A 59 -4.15 4.09 -8.75
C LEU A 59 -4.97 3.76 -10.01
N GLU A 60 -6.29 3.60 -9.88
CA GLU A 60 -7.22 3.42 -11.00
C GLU A 60 -7.27 4.66 -11.94
N GLY A 61 -7.07 5.86 -11.39
CA GLY A 61 -7.02 7.10 -12.17
C GLY A 61 -5.75 7.20 -13.02
N GLU A 62 -4.60 6.90 -12.42
CA GLU A 62 -3.30 6.94 -13.09
C GLU A 62 -3.21 5.86 -14.18
N ARG A 63 -3.67 4.62 -13.92
CA ARG A 63 -3.72 3.54 -14.94
C ARG A 63 -4.56 3.88 -16.18
N ARG A 64 -5.63 4.66 -16.04
CA ARG A 64 -6.48 5.08 -17.17
C ARG A 64 -5.85 6.20 -18.02
N SER A 65 -4.83 6.87 -17.49
CA SER A 65 -4.18 8.01 -18.12
C SER A 65 -2.85 7.66 -18.79
N ALA A 66 -2.37 6.43 -18.59
CA ALA A 66 -1.18 5.84 -19.21
C ALA A 66 -1.57 5.02 -20.46
#